data_AF-A0A521ZIV1-F1
#
_entry.id   AF-A0A521ZIV1-F1
#
_cell.length_a   1.000
_cell.length_b   1.000
_cell.length_c   1.000
_cell.angle_alpha   90.00
_cell.angle_beta   90.00
_cell.angle_gamma   90.00
#
_symmetry.space_group_name_H-M   'P 1'
#
loop_
_entity.id
_entity.type
_entity.pdbx_description
1 polymer ?
#
loop_
_entity_poly.entity_id
_entity_poly.type
_entity_poly.pdbx_seq_one_letter_code
_entity_poly.pdbx_strand_id
1 'polypeptide(L)' 'MSNALPSSLDAVYQRTHKGQIVAAGKSSLLGHEFMLWLRMLNGLTPTRQLMNLAGASPHDALRIVDRLRALGLIEQR' A
#
# COMPACT_ATOMS: atom_id res chain seq x y z
N MET A 1 -10.03 -12.50 -25.18
CA MET A 1 -10.61 -11.98 -23.92
C MET A 1 -9.56 -11.10 -23.26
N SER A 2 -9.72 -9.78 -23.31
CA SER A 2 -8.77 -8.85 -22.71
C SER A 2 -8.91 -8.92 -21.19
N ASN A 3 -7.97 -9.62 -20.52
CA ASN A 3 -7.75 -9.46 -19.08
C ASN A 3 -7.15 -8.07 -18.86
N ALA A 4 -7.98 -7.03 -18.91
CA ALA A 4 -7.60 -5.73 -18.43
C ALA A 4 -7.36 -5.90 -16.92
N LEU A 5 -6.09 -5.80 -16.52
CA LEU A 5 -5.71 -5.61 -15.12
C LEU A 5 -6.59 -4.50 -14.54
N PRO A 6 -7.20 -4.67 -13.35
CA PRO A 6 -8.09 -3.66 -12.78
C PRO A 6 -7.37 -2.32 -12.73
N SER A 7 -8.06 -1.23 -13.09
CA SER A 7 -7.54 0.15 -13.11
C SER A 7 -6.81 0.57 -11.82
N SER A 8 -7.13 -0.08 -10.70
CA SER A 8 -6.44 0.07 -9.42
C SER A 8 -4.95 -0.32 -9.44
N LEU A 9 -4.50 -1.16 -10.38
CA LEU A 9 -3.09 -1.56 -10.46
C LEU A 9 -2.19 -0.48 -11.03
N ASP A 10 -2.76 0.47 -11.77
CA ASP A 10 -2.04 1.64 -12.27
C ASP A 10 -2.17 2.84 -11.32
N ALA A 11 -2.90 2.69 -10.21
CA ALA A 11 -3.01 3.73 -9.18
C ALA A 11 -1.65 4.01 -8.51
N VAL A 12 -1.41 5.29 -8.24
CA VAL A 12 -0.23 5.78 -7.54
C VAL A 12 -0.63 6.21 -6.13
N TYR A 13 0.09 5.70 -5.13
CA TYR A 13 -0.19 6.00 -3.74
C TYR A 13 0.93 6.83 -3.12
N GLN A 14 0.54 7.70 -2.21
CA GLN A 14 1.45 8.44 -1.35
C GLN A 14 1.15 8.13 0.11
N ARG A 15 2.19 8.05 0.92
CA ARG A 15 2.06 7.96 2.38
C ARG A 15 1.59 9.30 2.95
N THR A 16 0.56 9.30 3.79
CA THR A 16 0.11 10.49 4.53
C THR A 16 1.03 10.77 5.71
N HIS A 17 0.89 11.94 6.36
CA HIS A 17 1.60 12.26 7.59
C HIS A 17 1.36 11.21 8.70
N LYS A 18 0.11 10.74 8.86
CA LYS A 18 -0.23 9.65 9.79
C LYS A 18 0.51 8.36 9.42
N GLY A 19 0.57 8.03 8.13
CA GLY A 19 1.34 6.89 7.65
C GLY A 19 2.84 7.00 7.95
N GLN A 20 3.42 8.20 7.88
CA GLN A 20 4.83 8.44 8.24
C GLN A 20 5.10 8.15 9.73
N ILE A 21 4.26 8.68 10.62
CA ILE A 21 4.35 8.42 12.07
C ILE A 21 4.28 6.93 12.35
N VAL A 22 3.28 6.25 11.76
CA VAL A 22 3.07 4.82 11.98
C VAL A 22 4.26 4.01 11.46
N ALA A 23 4.78 4.31 10.27
CA ALA A 23 5.92 3.57 9.70
C ALA A 23 7.20 3.69 10.53
N ALA A 24 7.40 4.84 11.19
CA ALA A 24 8.54 5.10 12.08
C ALA A 24 8.38 4.45 13.47
N GLY A 25 7.15 4.14 13.88
CA GLY A 25 6.85 3.53 15.18
C GLY A 25 6.97 2.00 15.22
N LYS A 26 7.02 1.44 16.43
CA LYS A 26 6.85 0.01 16.72
C LYS A 26 5.36 -0.30 17.00
N SER A 27 4.47 -0.01 16.07
CA SER A 27 3.03 -0.20 16.28
C SER A 27 2.64 -1.68 16.22
N SER A 28 1.98 -2.20 17.26
CA SER A 28 1.38 -3.55 17.31
C SER A 28 -0.04 -3.60 16.72
N LEU A 29 -0.65 -2.43 16.44
CA LEU A 29 -2.03 -2.31 15.96
C LEU A 29 -2.18 -2.74 14.49
N LEU A 30 -1.09 -2.69 13.73
CA LEU A 30 -1.06 -3.12 12.34
C LEU A 30 -0.16 -4.34 12.26
N GLY A 31 -0.68 -5.40 11.62
CA GLY A 31 0.10 -6.62 11.40
C GLY A 31 1.43 -6.31 10.72
N HIS A 32 2.42 -7.17 10.92
CA HIS A 32 3.79 -6.98 10.41
C HIS A 32 3.83 -6.68 8.90
N GLU A 33 2.99 -7.37 8.13
CA GLU A 33 2.82 -7.16 6.69
C GLU A 33 2.41 -5.71 6.36
N PHE A 34 1.39 -5.16 7.03
CA PHE A 34 0.95 -3.78 6.82
C PHE A 34 2.06 -2.76 7.08
N MET A 35 2.86 -3.00 8.11
CA MET A 35 3.98 -2.14 8.46
C MET A 35 5.09 -2.19 7.42
N LEU A 36 5.38 -3.37 6.85
CA LEU A 36 6.34 -3.52 5.76
C LEU A 36 5.88 -2.77 4.51
N TRP A 37 4.63 -2.96 4.10
CA TRP A 37 4.03 -2.26 2.96
C TRP A 37 4.06 -0.75 3.13
N LEU A 38 3.66 -0.29 4.32
CA LEU A 38 3.68 1.12 4.64
C LEU A 38 5.09 1.69 4.57
N ARG A 39 6.12 0.95 5.02
CA ARG A 39 7.54 1.37 4.94
C ARG A 39 8.08 1.40 3.52
N MET A 40 7.64 0.50 2.64
CA MET A 40 8.03 0.45 1.22
C MET A 40 7.48 1.65 0.43
N LEU A 41 6.38 2.26 0.88
CA LEU A 41 5.75 3.42 0.27
C LEU A 41 6.55 4.72 0.49
N ASN A 42 7.61 4.94 -0.27
CA ASN A 42 8.43 6.13 -0.20
C ASN A 42 8.09 7.11 -1.34
N GLY A 43 7.38 8.20 -1.03
CA GLY A 43 6.89 9.15 -2.03
C GLY A 43 5.69 8.61 -2.80
N LEU A 44 5.67 8.84 -4.12
CA LEU A 44 4.65 8.35 -5.05
C LEU A 44 5.01 6.93 -5.49
N THR A 45 4.24 5.94 -5.08
CA THR A 45 4.52 4.54 -5.39
C THR A 45 3.33 3.90 -6.11
N PRO A 46 3.51 3.40 -7.35
CA PRO A 46 2.48 2.64 -8.07
C PRO A 46 2.16 1.32 -7.36
N THR A 47 0.90 0.90 -7.45
CA THR A 47 0.43 -0.38 -6.87
C THR A 47 1.24 -1.58 -7.35
N ARG A 48 1.56 -1.63 -8.65
CA ARG A 48 2.43 -2.69 -9.23
C ARG A 48 3.81 -2.74 -8.57
N GLN A 49 4.40 -1.59 -8.26
CA GLN A 49 5.71 -1.55 -7.61
C GLN A 49 5.62 -2.06 -6.17
N LEU A 50 4.58 -1.68 -5.42
CA LEU A 50 4.34 -2.21 -4.09
C LEU A 50 4.16 -3.73 -4.08
N MET A 51 3.41 -4.26 -5.04
CA MET A 51 3.25 -5.71 -5.23
C MET A 51 4.57 -6.42 -5.45
N ASN A 52 5.40 -5.90 -6.36
CA ASN A 52 6.69 -6.49 -6.68
C ASN A 52 7.63 -6.48 -5.47
N LEU A 53 7.65 -5.38 -4.71
CA LEU A 53 8.49 -5.23 -3.52
C LEU A 53 8.05 -6.15 -2.37
N ALA A 54 6.75 -6.39 -2.25
CA ALA A 54 6.19 -7.24 -1.21
C ALA A 54 6.12 -8.73 -1.59
N GLY A 55 6.36 -9.08 -2.86
CA GLY A 55 6.18 -10.45 -3.36
C GLY A 55 4.73 -10.95 -3.24
N ALA A 56 3.75 -10.06 -3.31
CA ALA A 56 2.35 -10.38 -3.03
C ALA A 56 1.52 -10.59 -4.29
N SER A 57 0.44 -11.37 -4.15
CA SER A 57 -0.56 -11.49 -5.21
C SER A 57 -1.27 -10.15 -5.46
N PRO A 58 -1.80 -9.91 -6.68
CA PRO A 58 -2.58 -8.70 -6.95
C PRO A 58 -3.78 -8.53 -6.01
N HIS A 59 -4.41 -9.64 -5.61
CA HIS A 59 -5.58 -9.60 -4.73
C HIS A 59 -5.21 -9.16 -3.31
N ASP A 60 -4.12 -9.72 -2.75
CA ASP A 60 -3.64 -9.36 -1.42
C ASP A 60 -3.16 -7.92 -1.37
N ALA A 61 -2.46 -7.48 -2.41
CA ALA A 61 -1.99 -6.11 -2.55
C ALA A 61 -3.13 -5.10 -2.50
N LEU A 62 -4.19 -5.33 -3.29
CA LEU A 62 -5.36 -4.47 -3.29
C LEU A 62 -6.04 -4.43 -1.92
N ARG A 63 -6.18 -5.59 -1.26
CA ARG A 63 -6.75 -5.68 0.10
C ARG A 63 -5.93 -4.89 1.12
N ILE A 64 -4.60 -4.96 1.05
CA ILE A 64 -3.71 -4.23 1.96
C ILE A 64 -3.79 -2.73 1.69
N VAL A 65 -3.71 -2.33 0.42
CA VAL A 65 -3.84 -0.94 -0.03
C VAL A 65 -5.16 -0.34 0.42
N ASP A 66 -6.29 -1.02 0.18
CA ASP A 66 -7.62 -0.54 0.56
C ASP A 66 -7.72 -0.34 2.07
N ARG A 67 -7.15 -1.25 2.85
CA ARG A 67 -7.14 -1.12 4.31
C ARG A 67 -6.21 0.00 4.79
N LEU A 68 -5.04 0.18 4.19
CA LEU A 68 -4.16 1.33 4.50
C LEU A 68 -4.84 2.66 4.17
N ARG A 69 -5.61 2.73 3.07
CA ARG A 69 -6.43 3.90 2.70
C ARG A 69 -7.57 4.13 3.68
N ALA A 70 -8.32 3.09 4.04
CA ALA A 70 -9.43 3.19 5.00
C ALA A 70 -8.96 3.70 6.37
N LEU A 71 -7.71 3.38 6.75
CA LEU A 71 -7.07 3.87 7.97
C LEU A 71 -6.50 5.30 7.85
N GLY A 72 -6.54 5.90 6.66
CA GLY A 72 -5.98 7.22 6.34
C GLY A 72 -4.45 7.25 6.36
N LEU A 73 -3.78 6.11 6.18
CA LEU A 73 -2.31 6.00 6.21
C LEU A 73 -1.67 6.28 4.85
N ILE A 74 -2.44 6.06 3.78
CA ILE A 74 -2.05 6.35 2.41
C ILE A 74 -3.22 7.01 1.68
N GLU A 75 -2.91 7.73 0.61
CA GLU A 75 -3.88 8.35 -0.28
C GLU A 75 -3.51 8.12 -1.75
N GLN A 76 -4.51 8.10 -2.62
CA GLN A 76 -4.30 8.02 -4.06
C GLN A 76 -3.98 9.42 -4.61
N ARG A 77 -3.03 9.49 -5.53
CA ARG A 77 -2.63 10.72 -6.23
C ARG A 77 -2.94 10.63 -7.72
#